data_AF-A0A173LGF6-F1
#
_entry.id   AF-A0A173LGF6-F1
#
_cell.length_a   1.000
_cell.length_b   1.000
_cell.length_c   1.000
_cell.angle_alpha   90.00
_cell.angle_beta   90.00
_cell.angle_gamma   90.00
#
_symmetry.space_group_name_H-M   'P 1'
#
loop_
_entity.id
_entity.type
_entity.pdbx_description
1 polymer ?
#
loop_
_entity_poly.entity_id
_entity_poly.type
_entity_poly.pdbx_seq_one_letter_code
_entity_poly.pdbx_strand_id
1 'polypeptide(L)'
;MLHRHLPHEQVAAGLATALRAGALTADAVALEARKHEDTADDSAVDHPTAHVSSEAHGEGEAPAVRSLTERRLRAHLPADTRPLPSVDKYDQLLPNRRENPSEGAKP
;
A
#
# COMPACT_ATOMS: atom_id res chain seq x y z
N MET A 1 9.58 9.34 9.30
CA MET A 1 9.55 9.76 10.72
C MET A 1 8.10 9.92 11.15
N LEU A 2 7.61 9.05 12.04
CA LEU A 2 6.20 9.01 12.48
C LEU A 2 5.75 10.30 13.18
N HIS A 3 6.62 10.86 14.03
CA HIS A 3 6.35 12.05 14.85
C HIS A 3 6.14 13.35 14.05
N ARG A 4 6.40 13.36 12.73
CA ARG A 4 6.14 14.54 11.89
C ARG A 4 4.72 14.53 11.30
N HIS A 5 4.08 13.36 11.27
CA HIS A 5 2.83 13.16 10.53
C HIS A 5 1.68 12.67 11.42
N LEU A 6 1.97 12.16 12.62
CA LEU A 6 0.97 11.70 13.57
C LEU A 6 1.00 12.57 14.84
N PRO A 7 -0.16 12.89 15.43
CA PRO A 7 -0.23 13.52 16.74
C PRO A 7 0.42 12.64 17.81
N HIS A 8 0.98 13.29 18.83
CA HIS A 8 1.75 12.62 19.87
C HIS A 8 0.98 11.48 20.57
N GLU A 9 -0.30 11.71 20.87
CA GLU A 9 -1.16 10.75 21.55
C GLU A 9 -1.30 9.43 20.78
N GLN A 10 -1.43 9.48 19.46
CA GLN A 10 -1.54 8.28 18.62
C GLN A 10 -0.21 7.52 18.56
N VAL A 11 0.91 8.24 18.57
CA VAL A 11 2.25 7.62 18.63
C VAL A 11 2.47 6.94 19.98
N ALA A 12 2.05 7.56 21.08
CA ALA A 12 2.13 6.97 22.43
C ALA A 12 1.24 5.72 22.56
N ALA A 13 0.01 5.79 22.03
CA ALA A 13 -0.90 4.64 21.97
C ALA A 13 -0.33 3.49 21.13
N GLY A 14 0.19 3.79 19.93
CA GLY A 14 0.82 2.81 19.05
C GLY A 14 2.05 2.15 19.69
N LEU A 15 2.86 2.93 20.41
CA LEU A 15 4.00 2.40 21.16
C LEU A 15 3.56 1.43 22.26
N ALA A 16 2.55 1.82 23.06
CA ALA A 16 2.04 0.97 24.12
C ALA A 16 1.45 -0.36 23.57
N THR A 17 0.76 -0.30 22.43
CA THR A 17 0.19 -1.49 21.78
C THR A 17 1.27 -2.40 21.20
N ALA A 18 2.27 -1.85 20.51
CA ALA A 18 3.40 -2.63 20.00
C ALA A 18 4.17 -3.35 21.12
N LEU A 19 4.38 -2.68 22.26
CA LEU A 19 5.01 -3.28 23.43
C LEU A 19 4.19 -4.43 24.02
N ARG A 20 2.86 -4.27 24.13
CA ARG A 20 1.97 -5.36 24.59
C ARG A 20 2.00 -6.58 23.66
N ALA A 21 2.15 -6.35 22.37
CA ALA A 21 2.27 -7.40 21.36
C ALA A 21 3.69 -8.01 21.28
N GLY A 22 4.66 -7.50 22.04
CA GLY A 22 6.06 -7.94 21.99
C GLY A 22 6.81 -7.50 20.72
N ALA A 23 6.27 -6.54 19.97
CA ALA A 23 6.86 -6.03 18.75
C ALA A 23 7.80 -4.86 19.06
N LEU A 24 9.10 -5.05 18.81
CA LEU A 24 10.16 -4.08 19.13
C LEU A 24 10.71 -3.36 17.88
N THR A 25 9.91 -3.26 16.82
CA THR A 25 10.30 -2.59 15.57
C THR A 25 9.54 -1.28 15.38
N ALA A 26 10.20 -0.29 14.76
CA ALA A 26 9.59 1.00 14.47
C ALA A 26 8.39 0.88 13.51
N ASP A 27 8.39 -0.10 12.61
CA ASP A 27 7.29 -0.33 11.66
C ASP A 27 6.04 -0.86 12.35
N ALA A 28 6.19 -1.68 13.41
CA ALA A 28 5.05 -2.12 14.21
C ALA A 28 4.39 -0.94 14.95
N VAL A 29 5.20 -0.06 15.54
CA VAL A 29 4.71 1.19 16.14
C VAL A 29 4.03 2.07 15.10
N ALA A 30 4.56 2.12 13.86
CA ALA A 30 3.96 2.88 12.76
C ALA A 30 2.56 2.40 12.40
N LEU A 31 2.38 1.08 12.31
CA LEU A 31 1.11 0.45 11.96
C LEU A 31 0.08 0.65 13.06
N GLU A 32 0.43 0.42 14.31
CA GLU A 32 -0.49 0.59 15.43
C GLU A 32 -0.87 2.07 15.63
N ALA A 33 0.07 3.01 15.46
CA ALA A 33 -0.23 4.43 15.58
C ALA A 33 -1.21 4.93 14.49
N ARG A 34 -1.06 4.48 13.24
CA ARG A 34 -2.01 4.80 12.15
C ARG A 34 -3.38 4.18 12.38
N LYS A 35 -3.44 2.96 12.90
CA LYS A 35 -4.71 2.31 13.25
C LYS A 35 -5.50 3.14 14.29
N HIS A 36 -4.80 3.75 15.24
CA HIS A 36 -5.41 4.66 16.21
C HIS A 36 -5.84 6.02 15.59
N GLU A 37 -5.17 6.49 14.54
CA GLU A 37 -5.60 7.65 13.73
C GLU A 37 -6.94 7.37 13.05
N ASP A 38 -7.02 6.25 12.33
CA ASP A 38 -8.24 5.85 11.62
C ASP A 38 -9.44 5.66 12.57
N THR A 39 -9.20 5.19 13.80
CA THR A 39 -10.26 5.03 14.82
C THR A 39 -10.69 6.36 15.45
N ALA A 40 -9.79 7.35 15.51
CA ALA A 40 -10.10 8.67 16.07
C ALA A 40 -10.95 9.52 15.12
N ASP A 41 -10.68 9.44 13.82
CA ASP A 41 -11.46 10.15 12.79
C ASP A 41 -12.88 9.56 12.63
N ASP A 42 -13.04 8.25 12.82
CA ASP A 42 -14.36 7.58 12.81
C ASP A 42 -15.23 7.94 14.03
N SER A 43 -14.64 8.47 15.11
CA SER A 43 -15.39 8.95 16.28
C SER A 43 -16.03 10.34 16.11
N ALA A 44 -15.67 11.09 15.06
CA ALA A 44 -16.20 12.43 14.79
C ALA A 44 -17.38 12.44 13.80
N VAL A 45 -17.68 11.30 13.18
CA VAL A 45 -18.87 11.10 12.35
C VAL A 45 -19.81 10.20 13.13
N ASP A 46 -21.02 10.70 13.41
CA ASP A 46 -22.16 9.87 13.82
C ASP A 46 -22.52 8.94 12.66
N HIS A 47 -21.73 7.88 12.53
CA HIS A 47 -22.03 6.71 11.75
C HIS A 47 -22.26 5.60 12.76
N PRO A 48 -23.46 4.97 12.79
CA PRO A 48 -23.70 3.82 13.63
C PRO A 48 -23.00 2.62 12.96
N THR A 49 -21.69 2.57 13.02
CA THR A 49 -20.91 1.36 12.75
C THR A 49 -20.40 0.86 14.07
N ALA A 50 -21.33 0.20 14.75
CA ALA A 50 -21.12 -0.93 15.64
C ALA A 50 -19.69 -1.10 16.16
N HIS A 51 -19.55 -0.82 17.46
CA HIS A 51 -18.79 -1.69 18.34
C HIS A 51 -19.01 -3.16 17.94
N VAL A 52 -18.10 -3.73 17.19
CA VAL A 52 -17.83 -5.16 17.30
C VAL A 52 -16.81 -5.31 18.39
N SER A 53 -17.33 -5.18 19.62
CA SER A 53 -16.91 -6.03 20.71
C SER A 53 -16.71 -7.43 20.13
N SER A 54 -15.48 -7.89 20.24
CA SER A 54 -15.19 -9.31 20.39
C SER A 54 -16.28 -9.94 21.26
N GLU A 55 -16.79 -11.11 20.84
CA GLU A 55 -17.87 -11.89 21.47
C GLU A 55 -19.28 -11.70 20.85
N ALA A 56 -19.46 -12.22 19.63
CA ALA A 56 -20.65 -12.91 19.10
C ALA A 56 -20.81 -12.70 17.58
N HIS A 57 -19.90 -13.24 16.78
CA HIS A 57 -20.17 -13.50 15.37
C HIS A 57 -20.20 -15.00 15.13
N GLY A 58 -21.41 -15.51 14.92
CA GLY A 58 -21.61 -16.81 14.30
C GLY A 58 -20.88 -16.84 12.96
N GLU A 59 -20.18 -17.95 12.73
CA GLU A 59 -19.87 -18.52 11.42
C GLU A 59 -19.54 -17.50 10.31
N GLY A 60 -18.27 -17.06 10.33
CA GLY A 60 -17.43 -16.92 9.15
C GLY A 60 -17.98 -16.16 7.94
N GLU A 61 -17.62 -14.89 7.84
CA GLU A 61 -17.15 -14.35 6.55
C GLU A 61 -16.14 -13.24 6.86
N ALA A 62 -14.85 -13.59 6.80
CA ALA A 62 -13.78 -12.61 6.70
C ALA A 62 -14.04 -11.70 5.48
N PRO A 63 -13.51 -10.46 5.39
CA PRO A 63 -13.55 -9.73 4.13
C PRO A 63 -12.89 -10.59 3.05
N ALA A 64 -13.71 -11.17 2.16
CA ALA A 64 -13.25 -12.16 1.20
C ALA A 64 -12.18 -11.52 0.31
N VAL A 65 -10.91 -11.83 0.60
CA VAL A 65 -9.79 -11.45 -0.26
C VAL A 65 -9.97 -12.24 -1.54
N ARG A 66 -10.65 -11.62 -2.52
CA ARG A 66 -10.89 -12.25 -3.82
C ARG A 66 -9.55 -12.42 -4.52
N SER A 67 -9.25 -13.64 -4.94
CA SER A 67 -8.06 -13.92 -5.75
C SER A 67 -8.09 -13.04 -7.00
N LEU A 68 -7.04 -12.23 -7.15
CA LEU A 68 -6.89 -11.34 -8.30
C LEU A 68 -6.75 -12.15 -9.61
N THR A 69 -6.14 -13.33 -9.52
CA THR A 69 -6.05 -14.29 -10.62
C THR A 69 -7.43 -14.84 -11.02
N GLU A 70 -8.25 -15.25 -10.06
CA GLU A 70 -9.62 -15.72 -10.34
C GLU A 70 -10.48 -14.63 -10.99
N ARG A 71 -10.36 -13.40 -10.51
CA ARG A 71 -11.04 -12.25 -11.11
C ARG A 71 -10.60 -12.02 -12.57
N ARG A 72 -9.31 -12.15 -12.87
CA ARG A 72 -8.74 -12.01 -14.23
C ARG A 72 -9.15 -13.14 -15.17
N LEU A 73 -9.38 -14.35 -14.66
CA LEU A 73 -9.85 -15.47 -15.46
C LEU A 73 -11.35 -15.37 -15.76
N ARG A 74 -12.14 -14.86 -14.81
CA ARG A 74 -13.59 -14.69 -14.96
C ARG A 74 -13.95 -13.46 -15.81
N ALA A 75 -13.22 -12.36 -15.64
CA ALA A 75 -13.42 -11.16 -16.43
C ALA A 75 -12.50 -11.22 -17.66
N HIS A 76 -13.08 -11.27 -18.86
CA HIS A 76 -12.31 -11.07 -20.09
C HIS A 76 -11.67 -9.69 -20.06
N LEU A 77 -10.36 -9.64 -19.81
CA LEU A 77 -9.59 -8.40 -19.79
C LEU A 77 -9.41 -7.92 -21.25
N PRO A 78 -9.60 -6.62 -21.54
CA PRO A 78 -9.29 -6.09 -22.85
C PRO A 78 -7.82 -6.35 -23.20
N ALA A 79 -7.54 -6.53 -24.49
CA ALA A 79 -6.18 -6.68 -24.98
C ALA A 79 -5.34 -5.46 -24.57
N ASP A 80 -4.12 -5.70 -24.06
CA ASP A 80 -3.19 -4.62 -23.73
C ASP A 80 -2.63 -4.05 -25.04
N THR A 81 -3.06 -2.84 -25.39
CA THR A 81 -2.62 -2.11 -26.59
C THR A 81 -1.54 -1.09 -26.28
N ARG A 82 -1.05 -1.04 -25.03
CA ARG A 82 0.02 -0.10 -24.68
C ARG A 82 1.31 -0.52 -25.38
N PRO A 83 2.09 0.45 -25.90
CA PRO A 83 3.39 0.14 -26.47
C PRO A 83 4.32 -0.44 -25.39
N LEU A 84 5.29 -1.23 -25.83
CA LEU A 84 6.35 -1.72 -24.95
C LEU A 84 7.05 -0.54 -24.25
N PRO A 85 7.42 -0.68 -22.97
CA PRO A 85 8.20 0.35 -22.30
C PRO A 85 9.53 0.54 -23.02
N SER A 86 9.86 1.80 -23.35
CA SER A 86 11.17 2.16 -23.90
C SER A 86 12.17 2.39 -22.76
N VAL A 87 13.42 1.96 -22.99
CA VAL A 87 14.56 2.19 -22.09
C VAL A 87 15.40 3.41 -22.49
N ASP A 88 15.09 4.08 -23.60
CA ASP A 88 15.89 5.16 -24.20
C ASP A 88 16.15 6.32 -23.22
N LYS A 89 15.21 6.57 -22.29
CA LYS A 89 15.34 7.60 -21.26
C LYS A 89 16.42 7.27 -20.22
N TYR A 90 16.60 5.99 -19.91
CA TYR A 90 17.60 5.54 -18.95
C TYR A 90 18.98 5.46 -19.59
N ASP A 91 19.06 5.11 -20.87
CA ASP A 91 20.32 5.08 -21.62
C ASP A 91 20.98 6.47 -21.70
N GLN A 92 20.20 7.55 -21.62
CA GLN A 92 20.72 8.93 -21.51
C GLN A 92 21.53 9.19 -20.24
N LEU A 93 21.34 8.39 -19.20
CA LEU A 93 22.04 8.51 -17.93
C LEU A 93 23.35 7.70 -17.91
N LEU A 94 23.60 6.88 -18.94
CA LEU A 94 24.81 6.06 -18.99
C LEU A 94 26.03 6.93 -19.35
N PRO A 95 27.13 6.86 -18.58
CA PRO A 95 28.33 7.67 -18.81
C PRO A 95 29.00 7.45 -20.18
N ASN A 96 28.73 6.31 -20.83
CA ASN A 96 29.34 5.90 -22.08
C ASN A 96 28.30 5.88 -23.20
N ARG A 97 27.88 7.07 -23.65
CA ARG A 97 27.14 7.19 -24.90
C ARG A 97 28.07 6.75 -26.04
N ARG A 98 27.89 5.53 -26.56
CA ARG A 98 28.32 5.24 -27.93
C ARG A 98 27.37 6.01 -28.82
N GLU A 99 27.87 7.04 -29.48
CA GLU A 99 27.14 7.63 -30.61
C GLU A 99 26.92 6.49 -31.60
N ASN A 100 25.67 6.05 -31.77
CA ASN A 100 25.34 5.07 -32.80
C ASN A 100 25.47 5.79 -34.15
N PRO A 101 26.47 5.46 -34.99
CA PRO A 101 26.55 6.03 -36.32
C PRO A 101 25.65 5.19 -37.22
N SER A 102 24.34 5.42 -37.15
CA SER A 102 23.40 4.80 -38.09
C SER A 102 22.34 5.79 -38.53
N GLU A 103 22.78 6.92 -39.05
CA GLU A 103 21.95 7.78 -39.89
C GLU A 103 22.80 8.22 -41.08
N GLY A 104 22.78 7.43 -42.16
CA GLY A 104 23.46 7.79 -43.40
C GLY A 104 24.07 6.68 -44.26
N ALA A 105 23.59 5.44 -44.21
CA ALA A 105 23.85 4.48 -45.28
C ALA A 105 22.57 4.29 -46.10
N LYS A 106 22.36 5.20 -47.07
CA LYS A 106 21.51 4.93 -48.23
C LYS A 106 22.37 4.21 -49.28
N PRO A 107 21.81 3.25 -50.04
CA PRO A 107 22.54 2.58 -51.13
C PRO A 107 22.93 3.53 -52.25
#